data_AF-A0A1W9W739-F1
#
_entry.id   AF-A0A1W9W739-F1
#
_cell.length_a   1.000
_cell.length_b   1.000
_cell.length_c   1.000
_cell.angle_alpha   90.00
_cell.angle_beta   90.00
_cell.angle_gamma   90.00
#
_symmetry.space_group_name_H-M   'P 1'
#
loop_
_entity.id
_entity.type
_entity.pdbx_description
1 polymer ?
#
loop_
_entity_poly.entity_id
_entity_poly.type
_entity_poly.pdbx_seq_one_letter_code
_entity_poly.pdbx_strand_id
1 'polypeptide(L)'
;MNKHNVLQFNVIPEGKKAWLNYKHYMELKVIFEAVDIPTSEIDITNNQYFQLYHFLTNIAKLVVPMNKVAIHFNAFALIRRGYKIEEITVEEYQKILTLMDGLETVNIDDTVLHDFGGHRNLYNHLTRNMGLFVKQGRGYVWHRAKDLVENHEKTYVSKQQNNTKC
;
A
#
# COMPACT_ATOMS: atom_id res chain seq x y z
N MET A 1 0.56 28.81 34.70
CA MET A 1 0.85 27.75 33.71
C MET A 1 -0.44 27.37 33.02
N ASN A 2 -0.66 27.84 31.79
CA ASN A 2 -1.68 27.24 30.90
C ASN A 2 -0.93 26.66 29.71
N LYS A 3 -0.58 25.38 29.82
CA LYS A 3 -0.13 24.60 28.66
C LYS A 3 -1.38 24.37 27.80
N HIS A 4 -1.67 25.30 26.90
CA HIS A 4 -2.39 24.95 25.69
C HIS A 4 -1.52 23.92 24.98
N ASN A 5 -1.78 22.63 25.24
CA ASN A 5 -1.43 21.57 24.31
C ASN A 5 -2.26 21.87 23.07
N VAL A 6 -1.73 22.74 22.21
CA VAL A 6 -2.13 22.79 20.82
C VAL A 6 -1.97 21.35 20.37
N LEU A 7 -3.11 20.66 20.17
CA LEU A 7 -3.15 19.39 19.46
C LEU A 7 -2.54 19.69 18.11
N GLN A 8 -1.22 19.54 18.01
CA GLN A 8 -0.50 19.63 16.77
C GLN A 8 -1.17 18.56 15.92
N PHE A 9 -2.01 19.01 14.98
CA PHE A 9 -2.54 18.13 13.96
C PHE A 9 -1.29 17.52 13.34
N ASN A 10 -0.98 16.27 13.69
CA ASN A 10 0.07 15.51 13.04
C ASN A 10 -0.46 15.17 11.64
N VAL A 11 -0.70 16.20 10.83
CA VAL A 11 -0.81 16.08 9.39
C VAL A 11 0.51 15.47 8.98
N ILE A 12 0.43 14.27 8.40
CA ILE A 12 1.62 13.55 8.01
C ILE A 12 2.46 14.46 7.09
N PRO A 13 3.67 14.90 7.49
CA PRO A 13 4.40 15.92 6.74
C PRO A 13 4.72 15.39 5.35
N GLU A 14 4.38 16.16 4.32
CA GLU A 14 4.57 15.81 2.90
C GLU A 14 6.01 15.34 2.61
N GLY A 15 6.17 14.38 1.69
CA GLY A 15 7.50 13.92 1.23
C GLY A 15 8.16 12.80 2.04
N LYS A 16 7.53 12.26 3.09
CA LYS A 16 8.06 11.08 3.82
C LYS A 16 7.77 9.76 3.09
N LYS A 17 8.70 8.81 3.20
CA LYS A 17 8.61 7.46 2.58
C LYS A 17 7.32 6.72 2.98
N ALA A 18 6.87 5.82 2.11
CA ALA A 18 5.78 4.90 2.42
C ALA A 18 6.15 4.04 3.65
N TRP A 19 5.21 3.90 4.59
CA TRP A 19 5.44 3.16 5.84
C TRP A 19 4.59 1.91 5.99
N LEU A 20 3.46 1.80 5.27
CA LEU A 20 2.60 0.63 5.33
C LEU A 20 3.16 -0.43 4.41
N ASN A 21 3.15 -1.69 4.83
CA ASN A 21 3.34 -2.81 3.90
C ASN A 21 2.10 -2.93 2.99
N TYR A 22 2.21 -3.75 1.94
CA TYR A 22 1.13 -3.89 0.96
C TYR A 22 -0.20 -4.35 1.58
N LYS A 23 -0.17 -5.30 2.54
CA LYS A 23 -1.37 -5.77 3.24
C LYS A 23 -2.11 -4.64 3.93
N HIS A 24 -1.42 -3.90 4.81
CA HIS A 24 -2.02 -2.79 5.55
C HIS A 24 -2.45 -1.65 4.63
N TYR A 25 -1.71 -1.40 3.55
CA TYR A 25 -2.14 -0.43 2.53
C TYR A 25 -3.47 -0.83 1.88
N MET A 26 -3.63 -2.10 1.53
CA MET A 26 -4.88 -2.60 0.95
C MET A 26 -6.04 -2.56 1.95
N GLU A 27 -5.79 -2.91 3.21
CA GLU A 27 -6.78 -2.76 4.29
C GLU A 27 -7.22 -1.30 4.45
N LEU A 28 -6.27 -0.36 4.49
CA LEU A 28 -6.57 1.06 4.58
C LEU A 28 -7.41 1.54 3.39
N LYS A 29 -7.06 1.14 2.16
CA LYS A 29 -7.83 1.52 0.97
C LYS A 29 -9.28 1.06 1.07
N VAL A 30 -9.51 -0.19 1.46
CA VAL A 30 -10.88 -0.74 1.60
C VAL A 30 -11.68 0.04 2.65
N ILE A 31 -11.08 0.33 3.80
CA ILE A 31 -11.74 1.12 4.85
C ILE A 31 -12.01 2.55 4.37
N PHE A 32 -11.07 3.15 3.63
CA PHE A 32 -11.19 4.51 3.13
C PHE A 32 -12.23 4.65 2.01
N GLU A 33 -12.30 3.69 1.10
CA GLU A 33 -13.33 3.65 0.03
C GLU A 33 -14.74 3.47 0.60
N ALA A 34 -14.87 2.94 1.82
CA ALA A 34 -16.14 2.81 2.51
C ALA A 34 -16.60 4.08 3.24
N VAL A 35 -15.73 5.08 3.46
CA VAL A 35 -16.13 6.33 4.13
C VAL A 35 -16.53 7.41 3.14
N ASP A 36 -17.62 8.12 3.44
CA ASP A 36 -17.98 9.33 2.69
C ASP A 36 -16.98 10.47 2.91
N ILE A 37 -16.85 11.34 1.92
CA ILE A 37 -16.10 12.60 2.05
C ILE A 37 -16.76 13.42 3.18
N PRO A 38 -15.99 13.89 4.18
CA PRO A 38 -16.57 14.54 5.35
C PRO A 38 -17.16 15.90 4.97
N THR A 39 -18.45 16.09 5.26
CA THR A 39 -19.16 17.37 5.09
C THR A 39 -19.25 18.19 6.39
N SER A 40 -18.93 17.57 7.54
CA SER A 40 -18.88 18.21 8.85
C SER A 40 -17.82 17.59 9.76
N GLU A 41 -17.42 18.33 10.78
CA GLU A 41 -16.25 18.00 11.61
C GLU A 41 -16.54 17.02 12.76
N ILE A 42 -17.78 16.96 13.25
CA ILE A 42 -18.01 16.62 14.67
C ILE A 42 -18.40 15.15 14.91
N ASP A 43 -19.11 14.49 14.00
CA ASP A 43 -19.79 13.25 14.37
C ASP A 43 -19.19 11.97 13.76
N ILE A 44 -18.32 11.27 14.49
CA ILE A 44 -17.77 9.95 14.12
C ILE A 44 -18.63 8.75 14.54
N THR A 45 -19.92 8.95 14.87
CA THR A 45 -20.86 7.83 15.10
C THR A 45 -20.97 6.85 13.92
N ASN A 46 -20.52 7.26 12.73
CA ASN A 46 -20.33 6.34 11.61
C ASN A 46 -19.22 5.31 11.95
N ASN A 47 -19.63 4.04 12.07
CA ASN A 47 -18.75 2.89 12.31
C ASN A 47 -17.55 2.81 11.36
N GLN A 48 -17.69 3.22 10.09
CA GLN A 48 -16.60 3.22 9.12
C GLN A 48 -15.51 4.25 9.48
N TYR A 49 -15.91 5.44 9.96
CA TYR A 49 -14.98 6.44 10.46
C TYR A 49 -14.27 5.97 11.74
N PHE A 50 -14.96 5.22 12.60
CA PHE A 50 -14.34 4.59 13.77
C PHE A 50 -13.31 3.52 13.37
N GLN A 51 -13.62 2.67 12.39
CA GLN A 51 -12.67 1.71 11.82
C GLN A 51 -11.45 2.39 11.22
N LEU A 52 -11.64 3.49 10.48
CA LEU A 52 -10.57 4.27 9.90
C LEU A 52 -9.69 4.90 10.99
N TYR A 53 -10.30 5.49 12.01
CA TYR A 53 -9.59 6.02 13.18
C TYR A 53 -8.76 4.94 13.89
N HIS A 54 -9.35 3.78 14.13
CA HIS A 54 -8.68 2.66 14.77
C HIS A 54 -7.50 2.16 13.93
N PHE A 55 -7.65 2.07 12.60
CA PHE A 55 -6.56 1.73 11.71
C PHE A 55 -5.40 2.74 11.83
N LEU A 56 -5.71 4.04 11.73
CA LEU A 56 -4.69 5.09 11.78
C LEU A 56 -3.92 5.10 13.10
N THR A 57 -4.61 4.92 14.22
CA THR A 57 -4.01 4.97 15.56
C THR A 57 -3.32 3.66 15.96
N ASN A 58 -3.92 2.50 15.66
CA ASN A 58 -3.42 1.21 16.16
C ASN A 58 -2.54 0.46 15.16
N ILE A 59 -2.76 0.62 13.86
CA ILE A 59 -1.94 -0.02 12.80
C ILE A 59 -0.88 0.97 12.31
N ALA A 60 -1.29 2.16 11.88
CA ALA A 60 -0.36 3.18 11.38
C ALA A 60 0.34 3.97 12.50
N LYS A 61 -0.04 3.75 13.77
CA LYS A 61 0.58 4.37 14.96
C LYS A 61 0.60 5.89 14.94
N LEU A 62 -0.41 6.50 14.30
CA LEU A 62 -0.57 7.94 14.26
C LEU A 62 -1.31 8.47 15.48
N VAL A 63 -0.92 9.66 15.91
CA VAL A 63 -1.69 10.44 16.87
C VAL A 63 -2.63 11.35 16.07
N VAL A 64 -3.86 10.89 15.87
CA VAL A 64 -4.90 11.59 15.11
C VAL A 64 -5.99 12.04 16.09
N PRO A 65 -6.51 13.27 16.00
CA PRO A 65 -7.67 13.66 16.80
C PRO A 65 -8.93 12.92 16.32
N MET A 66 -9.87 12.68 17.23
CA MET A 66 -11.14 12.00 16.96
C MET A 66 -12.12 12.93 16.19
N ASN A 67 -11.76 13.27 14.95
CA ASN A 67 -12.44 14.24 14.09
C ASN A 67 -12.48 13.72 12.65
N LYS A 68 -13.65 13.75 12.00
CA LYS A 68 -13.85 13.17 10.65
C LYS A 68 -12.89 13.74 9.61
N VAL A 69 -12.75 15.06 9.57
CA VAL A 69 -11.88 15.76 8.62
C VAL A 69 -10.42 15.36 8.82
N ALA A 70 -9.94 15.37 10.07
CA ALA A 70 -8.58 14.98 10.39
C ALA A 70 -8.28 13.51 10.07
N ILE A 71 -9.22 12.60 10.40
CA ILE A 71 -9.12 11.17 10.07
C ILE A 71 -9.04 10.98 8.56
N HIS A 72 -9.95 11.60 7.81
CA HIS A 72 -10.04 11.46 6.36
C HIS A 72 -8.77 11.97 5.67
N PHE A 73 -8.30 13.18 6.00
CA PHE A 73 -7.09 13.74 5.38
C PHE A 73 -5.83 12.95 5.71
N ASN A 74 -5.68 12.43 6.93
CA ASN A 74 -4.54 11.59 7.27
C ASN A 74 -4.58 10.24 6.54
N ALA A 75 -5.75 9.61 6.41
CA ALA A 75 -5.91 8.40 5.62
C ALA A 75 -5.60 8.64 4.13
N PHE A 76 -6.12 9.72 3.56
CA PHE A 76 -5.87 10.10 2.18
C PHE A 76 -4.37 10.36 1.92
N ALA A 77 -3.72 11.13 2.81
CA ALA A 77 -2.28 11.40 2.73
C ALA A 77 -1.45 10.11 2.82
N LEU A 78 -1.92 9.14 3.60
CA LEU A 78 -1.33 7.82 3.69
C LEU A 78 -1.44 7.02 2.38
N ILE A 79 -2.65 6.93 1.83
CA ILE A 79 -2.92 6.21 0.59
C ILE A 79 -2.09 6.79 -0.56
N ARG A 80 -1.99 8.13 -0.64
CA ARG A 80 -1.21 8.81 -1.69
C ARG A 80 0.28 8.51 -1.67
N ARG A 81 0.85 8.07 -0.55
CA ARG A 81 2.26 7.66 -0.47
C ARG A 81 2.50 6.27 -1.04
N GLY A 82 1.45 5.51 -1.30
CA GLY A 82 1.55 4.10 -1.64
C GLY A 82 2.01 3.27 -0.44
N TYR A 83 2.71 2.19 -0.73
CA TYR A 83 3.14 1.20 0.24
C TYR A 83 4.65 0.95 0.12
N LYS A 84 5.26 0.44 1.19
CA LYS A 84 6.66 0.03 1.21
C LYS A 84 6.79 -1.24 0.37
N ILE A 85 7.48 -1.13 -0.76
CA ILE A 85 7.79 -2.26 -1.63
C ILE A 85 8.89 -3.10 -0.97
N GLU A 86 8.66 -4.40 -0.89
CA GLU A 86 9.57 -5.40 -0.36
C GLU A 86 10.74 -5.62 -1.31
N GLU A 87 11.92 -5.86 -0.74
CA GLU A 87 13.08 -6.30 -1.51
C GLU A 87 12.92 -7.79 -1.85
N ILE A 88 13.26 -8.14 -3.08
CA ILE A 88 13.22 -9.51 -3.60
C ILE A 88 14.62 -9.95 -3.98
N THR A 89 14.90 -11.25 -3.91
CA THR A 89 16.17 -11.83 -4.36
C THR A 89 16.28 -11.81 -5.89
N VAL A 90 17.48 -12.09 -6.40
CA VAL A 90 17.70 -12.22 -7.85
C VAL A 90 16.94 -13.42 -8.42
N GLU A 91 16.86 -14.54 -7.69
CA GLU A 91 16.09 -15.70 -8.15
C GLU A 91 14.58 -15.40 -8.19
N GLU A 92 14.05 -14.72 -7.18
CA GLU A 92 12.66 -14.30 -7.13
C GLU A 92 12.33 -13.34 -8.28
N TYR A 93 13.20 -12.36 -8.53
CA TYR A 93 13.08 -11.43 -9.65
C TYR A 93 13.01 -12.16 -11.00
N GLN A 94 13.97 -13.05 -11.28
CA GLN A 94 13.98 -13.83 -12.53
C GLN A 94 12.73 -14.70 -12.68
N LYS A 95 12.26 -15.28 -11.57
CA LYS A 95 11.06 -16.11 -11.58
C LYS A 95 9.80 -15.30 -11.84
N ILE A 96 9.66 -14.12 -11.22
CA ILE A 96 8.55 -13.19 -11.48
C ILE A 96 8.55 -12.77 -12.95
N LEU A 97 9.70 -12.35 -13.50
CA LEU A 97 9.81 -11.96 -14.92
C LEU A 97 9.34 -13.09 -15.85
N THR A 98 9.81 -14.32 -15.59
CA THR A 98 9.42 -15.49 -16.39
C THR A 98 7.91 -15.76 -16.32
N LEU A 99 7.30 -15.57 -15.14
CA LEU A 99 5.86 -15.77 -14.96
C LEU A 99 5.03 -14.63 -15.54
N MET A 100 5.60 -13.43 -15.62
CA MET A 100 5.00 -12.27 -16.28
C MET A 100 5.12 -12.33 -17.80
N ASP A 101 6.10 -13.07 -18.33
CA ASP A 101 6.28 -13.26 -19.76
C ASP A 101 5.04 -13.93 -20.37
N GLY A 102 4.49 -13.31 -21.42
CA GLY A 102 3.25 -13.74 -22.05
C GLY A 102 1.96 -13.43 -21.26
N LEU A 103 2.00 -12.70 -20.14
CA LEU A 103 0.80 -12.17 -19.50
C LEU A 103 0.40 -10.82 -20.11
N GLU A 104 -0.89 -10.68 -20.43
CA GLU A 104 -1.46 -9.39 -20.80
C GLU A 104 -1.36 -8.39 -19.65
N THR A 105 -1.07 -7.13 -19.98
CA THR A 105 -1.20 -6.03 -19.02
C THR A 105 -2.69 -5.83 -18.71
N VAL A 106 -2.99 -5.65 -17.44
CA VAL A 106 -4.36 -5.57 -16.90
C VAL A 106 -4.51 -4.32 -16.05
N ASN A 107 -5.74 -3.84 -15.89
CA ASN A 107 -6.02 -2.71 -14.99
C ASN A 107 -6.31 -3.21 -13.57
N ILE A 108 -6.21 -2.33 -12.58
CA ILE A 108 -6.52 -2.68 -11.16
C ILE A 108 -7.94 -3.23 -10.98
N ASP A 109 -8.88 -2.83 -11.83
CA ASP A 109 -10.28 -3.25 -11.78
C ASP A 109 -10.52 -4.68 -12.30
N ASP A 110 -9.50 -5.34 -12.89
CA ASP A 110 -9.53 -6.75 -13.28
C ASP A 110 -9.50 -7.66 -12.06
N THR A 111 -10.62 -7.71 -11.33
CA THR A 111 -10.75 -8.37 -10.03
C THR A 111 -11.00 -9.88 -10.14
N VAL A 112 -11.27 -10.41 -11.34
CA VAL A 112 -11.43 -11.85 -11.57
C VAL A 112 -10.07 -12.51 -11.68
N LEU A 113 -9.78 -13.49 -10.80
CA LEU A 113 -8.64 -14.40 -10.92
C LEU A 113 -9.16 -15.80 -11.22
N HIS A 114 -8.89 -16.30 -12.42
CA HIS A 114 -9.32 -17.64 -12.81
C HIS A 114 -8.62 -18.72 -11.99
N ASP A 115 -9.28 -19.86 -11.83
CA ASP A 115 -8.73 -21.03 -11.13
C ASP A 115 -7.49 -21.60 -11.82
N PHE A 116 -7.36 -21.36 -13.12
CA PHE A 116 -6.25 -21.80 -13.96
C PHE A 116 -5.72 -20.64 -14.82
N GLY A 117 -4.44 -20.71 -15.21
CA GLY A 117 -3.81 -19.75 -16.14
C GLY A 117 -2.61 -19.00 -15.56
N GLY A 118 -1.95 -18.22 -16.40
CA GLY A 118 -0.68 -17.57 -16.08
C GLY A 118 -0.75 -16.61 -14.89
N HIS A 119 -1.79 -15.78 -14.79
CA HIS A 119 -2.01 -14.89 -13.64
C HIS A 119 -2.20 -15.67 -12.32
N ARG A 120 -2.80 -16.86 -12.36
CA ARG A 120 -2.94 -17.71 -11.18
C ARG A 120 -1.60 -18.30 -10.75
N ASN A 121 -0.76 -18.70 -11.70
CA ASN A 121 0.60 -19.17 -11.43
C ASN A 121 1.44 -18.06 -10.78
N LEU A 122 1.34 -16.83 -11.30
CA LEU A 122 1.98 -15.66 -10.72
C LEU A 122 1.47 -15.38 -9.30
N TYR A 123 0.15 -15.38 -9.08
CA TYR A 123 -0.44 -15.24 -7.75
C TYR A 123 0.08 -16.30 -6.77
N ASN A 124 0.09 -17.57 -7.17
CA ASN A 124 0.57 -18.66 -6.32
C ASN A 124 2.05 -18.50 -5.98
N HIS A 125 2.87 -18.08 -6.94
CA HIS A 125 4.29 -17.82 -6.69
C HIS A 125 4.47 -16.70 -5.65
N LEU A 126 3.85 -15.53 -5.86
CA LEU A 126 3.96 -14.41 -4.94
C LEU A 126 3.44 -14.76 -3.54
N THR A 127 2.33 -15.48 -3.44
CA THR A 127 1.67 -15.74 -2.14
C THR A 127 2.22 -16.96 -1.41
N ARG A 128 2.38 -18.09 -2.10
CA ARG A 128 2.74 -19.37 -1.47
C ARG A 128 4.25 -19.57 -1.40
N ASN A 129 4.98 -19.16 -2.44
CA ASN A 129 6.42 -19.39 -2.49
C ASN A 129 7.17 -18.26 -1.79
N MET A 130 6.79 -17.01 -2.04
CA MET A 130 7.45 -15.83 -1.44
C MET A 130 6.78 -15.36 -0.14
N GLY A 131 5.59 -15.87 0.20
CA GLY A 131 4.87 -15.46 1.42
C GLY A 131 4.32 -14.03 1.38
N LEU A 132 4.23 -13.40 0.21
CA LEU A 132 3.74 -12.03 0.07
C LEU A 132 2.22 -11.99 0.11
N PHE A 133 1.67 -10.94 0.73
CA PHE A 133 0.24 -10.66 0.56
C PHE A 133 -0.02 -10.14 -0.86
N VAL A 134 -1.03 -10.70 -1.52
CA VAL A 134 -1.55 -10.23 -2.81
C VAL A 134 -3.07 -10.32 -2.78
N LYS A 135 -3.78 -9.23 -3.08
CA LYS A 135 -5.23 -9.28 -3.25
C LYS A 135 -5.56 -10.12 -4.49
N GLN A 136 -6.56 -10.99 -4.40
CA GLN A 136 -6.97 -11.80 -5.54
C GLN A 136 -7.58 -10.91 -6.63
N GLY A 137 -7.18 -11.19 -7.87
CA GLY A 137 -7.58 -10.48 -9.09
C GLY A 137 -6.40 -10.35 -10.04
N ARG A 138 -6.62 -10.55 -11.34
CA ARG A 138 -5.54 -10.43 -12.35
C ARG A 138 -4.84 -9.07 -12.24
N GLY A 139 -5.61 -7.99 -12.14
CA GLY A 139 -5.12 -6.62 -11.96
C GLY A 139 -4.16 -6.49 -10.79
N TYR A 140 -4.63 -6.81 -9.59
CA TYR A 140 -3.84 -6.72 -8.36
C TYR A 140 -2.57 -7.59 -8.41
N VAL A 141 -2.65 -8.79 -8.99
CA VAL A 141 -1.51 -9.69 -9.11
C VAL A 141 -0.44 -9.13 -10.02
N TRP A 142 -0.84 -8.68 -11.21
CA TRP A 142 0.08 -8.16 -12.20
C TRP A 142 0.75 -6.88 -11.73
N HIS A 143 -0.03 -5.92 -11.20
CA HIS A 143 0.52 -4.67 -10.67
C HIS A 143 1.48 -4.90 -9.51
N ARG A 144 1.14 -5.84 -8.62
CA ARG A 144 2.00 -6.19 -7.51
C ARG A 144 3.32 -6.79 -7.97
N ALA A 145 3.30 -7.68 -8.96
CA ALA A 145 4.50 -8.26 -9.55
C ALA A 145 5.36 -7.18 -10.23
N LYS A 146 4.72 -6.29 -11.01
CA LYS A 146 5.39 -5.17 -11.68
C LYS A 146 6.09 -4.24 -10.69
N ASP A 147 5.42 -3.86 -9.60
CA ASP A 147 6.00 -2.97 -8.58
C ASP A 147 7.27 -3.59 -7.95
N LEU A 148 7.28 -4.91 -7.73
CA LEU A 148 8.44 -5.63 -7.21
C LEU A 148 9.61 -5.66 -8.21
N VAL A 149 9.32 -5.94 -9.49
CA VAL A 149 10.30 -5.93 -10.59
C VAL A 149 10.93 -4.55 -10.75
N GLU A 150 10.12 -3.51 -10.90
CA GLU A 150 10.62 -2.16 -11.09
C GLU A 150 11.44 -1.66 -9.88
N ASN A 151 11.03 -2.04 -8.66
CA ASN A 151 11.77 -1.68 -7.46
C ASN A 151 13.14 -2.39 -7.40
N HIS A 152 13.20 -3.67 -7.78
CA HIS A 152 14.45 -4.41 -7.87
C HIS A 152 15.40 -3.78 -8.90
N GLU A 153 14.91 -3.45 -10.09
CA GLU A 153 15.68 -2.80 -11.15
C GLU A 153 16.23 -1.43 -10.72
N LYS A 154 15.40 -0.57 -10.11
CA LYS A 154 15.82 0.74 -9.58
C LYS A 154 16.91 0.59 -8.51
N THR A 155 16.77 -0.40 -7.63
CA THR A 155 17.74 -0.68 -6.55
C THR A 155 19.05 -1.25 -7.12
N TYR A 156 18.98 -2.08 -8.15
CA TYR A 156 20.17 -2.64 -8.80
C TYR A 156 20.98 -1.57 -9.54
N VAL A 157 20.33 -0.72 -10.33
CA VAL A 157 20.96 0.39 -11.07
C VAL A 157 21.64 1.38 -10.11
N SER A 158 20.97 1.75 -9.02
CA SER A 158 21.55 2.66 -8.02
C SER A 158 22.79 2.07 -7.31
N LYS A 159 22.82 0.75 -7.06
CA LYS A 159 23.99 0.06 -6.50
C LYS A 159 25.17 0.04 -7.48
N GLN A 160 24.93 -0.17 -8.77
CA GLN A 160 26.00 -0.15 -9.79
C GLN A 160 26.62 1.24 -10.00
N GLN A 161 25.81 2.30 -9.95
CA GLN A 161 26.30 3.69 -10.09
C GLN A 161 27.13 4.16 -8.88
N ASN A 162 26.86 3.63 -7.69
CA ASN A 162 27.67 3.94 -6.51
C ASN A 162 29.00 3.17 -6.50
N ASN A 163 29.06 1.97 -7.09
CA ASN A 163 30.30 1.19 -7.21
C ASN A 163 31.24 1.70 -8.32
N THR A 164 30.78 2.57 -9.22
CA THR A 164 31.58 3.18 -10.29
C THR A 164 32.11 4.60 -9.94
N LYS A 165 31.78 5.10 -8.75
CA LYS A 165 32.24 6.41 -8.23
C LYS A 165 33.37 6.31 -7.19
N CYS A 166 34.02 5.15 -7.05
CA CYS A 166 35.23 4.97 -6.25
C CYS A 166 36.47 4.96 -7.14
#